data_AF-A0A936PM00-F1
#
_entry.id   AF-A0A936PM00-F1
#
_cell.length_a   1.000
_cell.length_b   1.000
_cell.length_c   1.000
_cell.angle_alpha   90.00
_cell.angle_beta   90.00
_cell.angle_gamma   90.00
#
_symmetry.space_group_name_H-M   'P 1'
#
loop_
_entity.id
_entity.type
_entity.pdbx_description
1 polymer ?
#
loop_
_entity_poly.entity_id
_entity_poly.type
_entity_poly.pdbx_seq_one_letter_code
_entity_poly.pdbx_strand_id
1 'polypeptide(L)' 'MVIHKYFRLKGIEPGRVITHQFGELDFRTKIPLDVLKQLYASGFPYLELTKEGEKRLSPKIKPEVH' A
#
# COMPACT_ATOMS: atom_id res chain seq x y z
N MET A 1 -0.50 2.29 11.07
CA MET A 1 -1.72 1.48 11.29
C MET A 1 -1.74 0.30 10.31
N VAL A 2 -2.10 -0.91 10.74
CA VAL A 2 -2.21 -2.06 9.81
C VAL A 2 -3.55 -2.00 9.10
N ILE A 3 -3.54 -1.95 7.77
CA ILE A 3 -4.73 -1.88 6.90
C ILE A 3 -4.98 -3.21 6.17
N HIS A 4 -3.93 -4.01 5.99
CA HIS A 4 -4.02 -5.38 5.51
C HIS A 4 -2.95 -6.21 6.20
N LYS A 5 -3.10 -7.54 6.24
CA LYS A 5 -2.10 -8.47 6.78
C LYS A 5 -0.67 -8.25 6.21
N TYR A 6 -0.58 -7.68 5.01
CA TYR A 6 0.67 -7.44 4.30
C TYR A 6 1.10 -5.97 4.27
N PHE A 7 0.20 -5.02 4.51
CA PHE A 7 0.45 -3.59 4.31
C PHE A 7 0.03 -2.76 5.51
N ARG A 8 0.79 -1.70 5.78
CA ARG A 8 0.51 -0.72 6.83
C ARG A 8 0.66 0.70 6.29
N LEU A 9 -0.14 1.61 6.84
CA LEU A 9 0.08 3.04 6.65
C LEU A 9 1.15 3.56 7.61
N LYS A 10 2.00 4.44 7.09
CA LYS A 10 3.02 5.19 7.82
C LYS A 10 2.84 6.69 7.57
N GLY A 11 3.04 7.47 8.64
CA GLY A 11 3.08 8.93 8.55
C GLY A 11 1.72 9.60 8.38
N ILE A 12 0.64 8.84 8.19
CA ILE A 12 -0.73 9.35 8.12
C ILE A 12 -1.68 8.49 8.95
N GLU A 13 -2.75 9.11 9.40
CA GLU A 13 -3.90 8.42 9.96
C GLU A 13 -4.73 7.77 8.84
N PRO A 14 -5.41 6.64 9.12
CA PRO A 14 -6.30 6.02 8.15
C PRO A 14 -7.47 6.96 7.83
N GLY A 15 -7.58 7.33 6.56
CA GLY A 15 -8.61 8.23 6.07
C GLY A 15 -8.72 8.18 4.55
N ARG A 16 -9.41 9.17 4.00
CA ARG A 16 -9.51 9.35 2.55
C ARG A 16 -8.22 9.95 2.03
N VAL A 17 -7.63 9.29 1.04
CA VAL A 17 -6.45 9.77 0.33
C VAL A 17 -6.75 9.81 -1.15
N ILE A 18 -6.45 10.94 -1.77
CA ILE A 18 -6.57 11.10 -3.22
C ILE A 18 -5.25 10.66 -3.85
N THR A 19 -5.35 9.76 -4.81
CA THR A 19 -4.25 9.16 -5.56
C THR A 19 -4.48 9.38 -7.05
N HIS A 20 -3.42 9.62 -7.81
CA HIS A 20 -3.55 9.82 -9.26
C HIS A 20 -4.05 8.55 -9.98
N GLN A 21 -3.70 7.36 -9.49
CA GLN A 21 -4.04 6.10 -10.15
C GLN A 21 -5.45 5.59 -9.87
N PHE A 22 -5.94 5.76 -8.64
CA PHE A 22 -7.21 5.17 -8.20
C PHE A 22 -8.24 6.22 -7.77
N GLY A 23 -7.93 7.51 -7.92
CA GLY A 23 -8.78 8.59 -7.42
C GLY A 23 -8.83 8.58 -5.89
N GLU A 24 -10.02 8.63 -5.31
CA GLU A 24 -10.22 8.60 -3.86
C GLU A 24 -10.17 7.17 -3.31
N LEU A 25 -9.27 6.92 -2.36
CA LEU A 25 -9.20 5.68 -1.59
C LEU A 25 -9.47 5.97 -0.11
N ASP A 26 -10.45 5.27 0.49
CA ASP A 26 -10.71 5.36 1.93
C ASP A 26 -10.03 4.20 2.67
N PHE A 27 -8.90 4.48 3.32
CA PHE A 27 -8.11 3.50 4.06
C PHE A 27 -8.74 3.07 5.40
N ARG A 28 -9.89 3.64 5.77
CA ARG A 28 -10.72 3.12 6.88
C ARG A 28 -11.58 1.94 6.44
N THR A 29 -11.73 1.76 5.13
CA THR A 29 -12.46 0.64 4.53
C THR A 29 -11.50 -0.44 4.05
N LYS A 30 -12.04 -1.61 3.73
CA LYS A 30 -11.24 -2.72 3.21
C LYS A 30 -10.82 -2.43 1.76
N ILE A 31 -9.56 -2.05 1.57
CA ILE A 31 -8.98 -1.88 0.24
C ILE A 31 -8.55 -3.25 -0.31
N PRO A 32 -8.87 -3.58 -1.59
CA PRO A 32 -8.41 -4.80 -2.23
C PRO A 32 -6.89 -4.92 -2.23
N LEU A 33 -6.40 -6.16 -2.06
CA LEU A 33 -4.97 -6.43 -2.03
C LEU A 33 -4.25 -5.99 -3.32
N ASP A 34 -4.90 -6.11 -4.47
CA ASP A 34 -4.31 -5.76 -5.76
C ASP A 34 -4.02 -4.25 -5.87
N VAL A 35 -4.98 -3.43 -5.45
CA VAL A 35 -4.86 -1.97 -5.35
C VAL A 35 -3.69 -1.57 -4.43
N LEU A 36 -3.56 -2.23 -3.27
CA LEU A 36 -2.44 -2.00 -2.35
C LEU A 36 -1.08 -2.36 -2.95
N LYS A 37 -1.01 -3.46 -3.73
CA LYS A 37 0.22 -3.83 -4.43
C LYS A 37 0.60 -2.80 -5.49
N GLN A 38 -0.36 -2.33 -6.29
CA GLN A 38 -0.12 -1.32 -7.31
C GLN A 38 0.32 0.01 -6.68
N LEU A 39 -0.37 0.48 -5.64
CA LEU A 39 0.03 1.68 -4.88
C LEU A 39 1.46 1.58 -4.37
N TYR A 40 1.83 0.44 -3.78
CA TYR A 40 3.18 0.22 -3.27
C TYR A 40 4.21 0.19 -4.41
N ALA A 41 3.90 -0.51 -5.51
CA ALA A 41 4.75 -0.57 -6.71
C ALA A 41 4.97 0.82 -7.34
N SER A 42 3.96 1.68 -7.30
CA SER A 42 4.03 3.05 -7.80
C SER A 42 4.72 4.03 -6.84
N GLY A 43 5.29 3.54 -5.73
CA GLY A 43 6.08 4.35 -4.81
C GLY A 43 5.24 5.23 -3.88
N PHE A 44 3.99 4.85 -3.60
CA PHE A 44 3.12 5.62 -2.72
C PHE A 44 3.75 5.79 -1.31
N PRO A 45 4.06 7.02 -0.88
CA PRO A 45 4.99 7.29 0.21
C PRO A 45 4.45 6.91 1.60
N TYR A 46 3.13 6.75 1.72
CA TYR A 46 2.46 6.47 2.99
C TYR A 46 2.14 4.98 3.19
N LEU A 47 2.50 4.11 2.24
CA LEU A 47 2.24 2.68 2.30
C LEU A 47 3.55 1.90 2.44
N GLU A 48 3.63 1.06 3.47
CA GLU A 48 4.75 0.18 3.70
C GLU A 48 4.30 -1.28 3.80
N LEU A 49 5.22 -2.19 3.48
CA LEU A 49 5.04 -3.59 3.79
C LEU A 49 5.16 -3.83 5.30
N THR A 50 4.36 -4.75 5.79
CA THR A 50 4.55 -5.34 7.12
C THR A 50 5.62 -6.43 7.06
N LYS A 51 6.10 -6.93 8.21
CA LYS A 51 7.02 -8.06 8.27
C LYS A 51 6.55 -9.29 7.47
N GLU A 52 5.24 -9.54 7.42
CA GLU A 52 4.69 -10.65 6.63
C GLU A 52 4.62 -10.29 5.13
N GLY A 53 4.26 -9.05 4.81
CA GLY A 53 4.32 -8.51 3.46
C GLY A 53 5.72 -8.56 2.87
N GLU A 54 6.75 -8.21 3.63
CA GLU A 54 8.15 -8.29 3.17
C GLU A 54 8.54 -9.73 2.82
N LYS A 55 8.16 -10.72 3.64
CA LYS A 55 8.48 -12.12 3.36
C LYS A 55 7.75 -12.69 2.14
N ARG A 56 6.51 -12.26 1.90
CA ARG A 56 5.61 -12.86 0.88
C ARG A 56 5.57 -12.08 -0.43
N LEU A 57 5.74 -10.75 -0.37
CA LEU A 57 5.48 -9.82 -1.47
C LEU A 57 6.72 -9.06 -1.95
N SER A 58 7.71 -8.77 -1.09
CA SER A 58 8.96 -8.09 -1.49
C SER A 58 9.65 -8.69 -2.74
N PRO A 59 9.73 -10.02 -2.93
CA PRO A 59 10.34 -10.57 -4.15
C PRO A 59 9.51 -10.38 -5.43
N LYS A 60 8.23 -9.98 -5.33
CA LYS A 60 7.30 -9.85 -6.48
C LYS A 60 6.92 -8.41 -6.81
N ILE A 61 7.21 -7.48 -5.92
CA ILE A 61 6.84 -6.06 -6.05
C ILE A 61 8.13 -5.24 -5.89
N LYS A 62 9.14 -5.53 -6.71
CA LYS A 62 10.26 -4.59 -6.86
C LYS A 62 9.79 -3.49 -7.80
N PRO A 63 9.87 -2.20 -7.44
CA PRO A 63 9.82 -1.17 -8.45
C PRO A 63 11.00 -1.45 -9.38
N GLU A 64 10.75 -1.60 -10.68
CA GLU A 64 11.81 -1.49 -11.67
C GLU A 64 12.38 -0.08 -11.50
N VAL A 65 13.53 0.02 -10.84
CA VAL A 65 14.31 1.25 -10.81
C VAL A 65 14.91 1.35 -12.20
N HIS A 66 14.23 2.08 -13.09
CA HIS A 66 14.74 2.46 -14.39
C HIS A 66 15.62 3.71 -14.26
#